data_AF-A0A7G9ZAK3-F1
#
_entry.id   AF-A0A7G9ZAK3-F1
#
_cell.length_a   1.000
_cell.length_b   1.000
_cell.length_c   1.000
_cell.angle_alpha   90.00
_cell.angle_beta   90.00
_cell.angle_gamma   90.00
#
_symmetry.space_group_name_H-M   'P 1'
#
loop_
_entity.id
_entity.type
_entity.pdbx_description
1 polymer ?
#
loop_
_entity_poly.entity_id
_entity_poly.type
_entity_poly.pdbx_seq_one_letter_code
_entity_poly.pdbx_strand_id
1 'polypeptide(L)'
;MSEMKLPKFKSAEEEADFWDSFDTAQILEEGEEIELEYKPEPEMEDICIQCGERMIERKRDIDVPGEEITIHIKEYYCPRCKKARLGSAEAKRLSEVLVWATGSKKRRST
;
A
#
# COMPACT_ATOMS: atom_id res chain seq x y z
N MET A 1 -11.01 -43.63 2.62
CA MET A 1 -11.13 -42.19 2.87
C MET A 1 -10.69 -41.52 1.59
N SER A 2 -11.61 -40.86 0.90
CA SER A 2 -11.38 -40.28 -0.42
C SER A 2 -10.90 -38.85 -0.23
N GLU A 3 -9.70 -38.52 -0.67
CA GLU A 3 -9.22 -37.13 -0.73
C GLU A 3 -10.22 -36.29 -1.55
N MET A 4 -10.88 -35.31 -0.93
CA MET A 4 -11.75 -34.38 -1.64
C MET A 4 -10.87 -33.34 -2.35
N LYS A 5 -10.61 -33.55 -3.64
CA LYS A 5 -9.87 -32.60 -4.48
C LYS A 5 -10.85 -31.61 -5.11
N LEU A 6 -10.57 -30.31 -4.96
CA LEU A 6 -11.34 -29.27 -5.64
C LEU A 6 -11.36 -29.53 -7.16
N PRO A 7 -12.54 -29.53 -7.80
CA PRO A 7 -12.65 -29.77 -9.23
C PRO A 7 -11.98 -28.65 -10.03
N LYS A 8 -11.43 -29.00 -11.21
CA LYS A 8 -10.91 -28.04 -12.18
C LYS A 8 -12.00 -27.72 -13.19
N PHE A 9 -12.49 -26.49 -13.19
CA PHE A 9 -13.52 -26.04 -14.12
C PHE A 9 -12.93 -25.65 -15.47
N LYS A 10 -13.70 -25.83 -16.55
CA LYS A 10 -13.28 -25.43 -17.91
C LYS A 10 -13.77 -24.04 -18.27
N SER A 11 -14.82 -23.54 -17.61
CA SER A 11 -15.36 -22.20 -17.77
C SER A 11 -15.86 -21.63 -16.43
N ALA A 12 -15.97 -20.29 -16.37
CA ALA A 12 -16.50 -19.60 -15.20
C ALA A 12 -18.01 -19.87 -14.96
N GLU A 13 -18.75 -20.22 -16.02
CA GLU A 13 -20.18 -20.57 -15.93
C GLU A 13 -20.38 -21.94 -15.26
N GLU A 14 -19.56 -22.93 -15.63
CA GLU A 14 -19.54 -24.26 -15.00
C GLU A 14 -19.13 -24.18 -13.52
N GLU A 15 -18.20 -23.27 -13.20
CA GLU A 15 -17.79 -23.01 -11.83
C GLU A 15 -18.93 -22.41 -10.99
N ALA A 16 -19.63 -21.41 -11.52
CA ALA A 16 -20.76 -20.78 -10.83
C ALA A 16 -21.88 -21.79 -10.52
N ASP A 17 -22.28 -22.59 -11.52
CA ASP A 17 -23.31 -23.61 -11.36
C ASP A 17 -22.92 -24.69 -10.33
N PHE A 18 -21.62 -25.03 -10.27
CA PHE A 18 -21.10 -25.95 -9.26
C PHE A 18 -21.21 -25.34 -7.87
N TRP A 19 -20.70 -24.12 -7.65
CA TRP A 19 -20.72 -23.50 -6.32
C TRP A 19 -22.13 -23.18 -5.82
N ASP A 20 -23.08 -22.91 -6.72
CA ASP A 20 -24.49 -22.71 -6.37
C ASP A 20 -25.18 -24.00 -5.90
N SER A 21 -24.71 -25.16 -6.37
CA SER A 21 -25.30 -26.47 -6.05
C SER A 21 -24.50 -27.29 -5.03
N PHE A 22 -23.24 -26.94 -4.80
CA PHE A 22 -22.33 -27.68 -3.94
C PHE A 22 -22.40 -27.21 -2.49
N ASP A 23 -22.66 -28.15 -1.57
CA ASP A 23 -22.68 -27.86 -0.15
C ASP A 23 -21.26 -27.73 0.41
N THR A 24 -20.83 -26.48 0.61
CA THR A 24 -19.51 -26.15 1.14
C THR A 24 -19.29 -26.65 2.58
N ALA A 25 -20.34 -27.06 3.31
CA ALA A 25 -20.18 -27.64 4.64
C ALA A 25 -19.31 -28.90 4.62
N GLN A 26 -19.35 -29.67 3.53
CA GLN A 26 -18.51 -30.86 3.37
C GLN A 26 -17.01 -30.53 3.35
N ILE A 27 -16.62 -29.36 2.84
CA ILE A 27 -15.22 -28.91 2.85
C ILE A 27 -14.76 -28.59 4.28
N LEU A 28 -15.66 -28.04 5.11
CA LEU A 28 -15.33 -27.73 6.51
C LEU A 28 -15.25 -29.00 7.38
N GLU A 29 -16.05 -30.03 7.08
CA GLU A 29 -16.09 -31.27 7.85
C GLU A 29 -15.02 -32.28 7.44
N GLU A 30 -14.76 -32.43 6.15
CA GLU A 30 -13.86 -33.46 5.60
C GLU A 30 -12.57 -32.90 4.99
N GLY A 31 -12.47 -31.58 4.84
CA GLY A 31 -11.30 -30.92 4.24
C GLY A 31 -10.08 -30.94 5.16
N GLU A 32 -8.90 -30.95 4.54
CA GLU A 32 -7.64 -30.74 5.25
C GLU A 32 -7.44 -29.25 5.51
N GLU A 33 -7.20 -28.87 6.76
CA GLU A 33 -6.87 -27.50 7.13
C GLU A 33 -5.45 -27.16 6.67
N ILE A 34 -5.32 -26.09 5.89
CA ILE A 34 -4.04 -25.61 5.38
C ILE A 34 -3.78 -24.23 5.98
N GLU A 35 -2.73 -24.12 6.79
CA GLU A 35 -2.26 -22.82 7.28
C GLU A 35 -1.51 -22.08 6.15
N LEU A 36 -2.05 -20.94 5.74
CA LEU A 36 -1.40 -20.07 4.77
C LEU A 36 -0.71 -18.91 5.48
N GLU A 37 0.61 -18.80 5.33
CA GLU A 37 1.34 -17.60 5.73
C GLU A 37 1.09 -16.47 4.73
N TYR A 38 0.23 -15.52 5.08
CA TYR A 38 0.10 -14.27 4.32
C TYR A 38 1.37 -13.44 4.51
N LYS A 39 2.18 -13.33 3.45
CA LYS A 39 3.27 -12.36 3.36
C LYS A 39 2.74 -11.13 2.64
N PRO A 40 2.49 -10.00 3.32
CA PRO A 40 2.16 -8.77 2.62
C PRO A 40 3.30 -8.44 1.68
N GLU A 41 2.98 -8.29 0.39
CA GLU A 41 3.95 -7.78 -0.57
C GLU A 41 4.41 -6.39 -0.10
N PRO A 42 5.71 -6.06 -0.25
CA PRO A 42 6.17 -4.72 0.08
C PRO A 42 5.36 -3.71 -0.74
N GLU A 43 4.85 -2.68 -0.08
CA GLU A 43 4.12 -1.60 -0.76
C GLU A 43 4.98 -1.12 -1.94
N MET A 44 4.47 -1.28 -3.16
CA MET A 44 5.15 -0.86 -4.39
C MET A 44 5.10 0.68 -4.50
N GLU A 45 5.71 1.37 -3.52
CA GLU A 45 5.83 2.82 -3.47
C GLU A 45 6.75 3.34 -4.59
N ASP A 46 7.60 2.47 -5.15
CA ASP A 46 8.53 2.78 -6.23
C ASP A 46 7.91 2.64 -7.63
N ILE A 47 6.59 2.44 -7.78
CA ILE A 47 5.92 2.42 -9.09
C ILE A 47 5.10 3.69 -9.28
N CYS A 48 5.31 4.36 -10.42
CA CYS A 48 4.55 5.55 -10.75
C CYS A 48 3.11 5.19 -11.14
N ILE A 49 2.12 5.67 -10.39
CA ILE A 49 0.68 5.47 -10.66
C ILE A 49 0.26 5.96 -12.06
N GLN A 50 1.03 6.89 -12.66
CA GLN A 50 0.65 7.51 -13.94
C GLN A 50 1.16 6.74 -15.16
N CYS A 51 2.32 6.12 -15.08
CA CYS A 51 2.97 5.48 -16.24
C CYS A 51 3.46 4.06 -15.98
N GLY A 52 3.33 3.54 -14.76
CA GLY A 52 3.82 2.21 -14.38
C GLY A 52 5.34 2.09 -14.30
N GLU A 53 6.08 3.17 -14.57
CA GLU A 53 7.55 3.16 -14.54
C GLU A 53 8.07 3.21 -13.11
N ARG A 54 9.21 2.56 -12.87
CA ARG A 54 9.91 2.61 -11.60
C ARG A 54 10.39 4.04 -11.30
N MET A 55 10.06 4.53 -10.11
CA MET A 55 10.44 5.83 -9.59
C MET A 55 11.83 5.75 -8.95
N ILE A 56 12.56 6.87 -9.00
CA ILE A 56 13.91 7.01 -8.46
C ILE A 56 13.81 7.69 -7.09
N GLU A 57 14.40 7.08 -6.06
CA GLU A 57 14.54 7.71 -4.75
C GLU A 57 15.52 8.88 -4.79
N ARG A 58 15.12 10.02 -4.24
CA ARG A 58 15.93 11.23 -4.10
C ARG A 58 15.74 11.84 -2.72
N LYS A 59 16.75 12.54 -2.23
CA LYS A 59 16.65 13.36 -1.02
C LYS A 59 16.28 14.78 -1.43
N ARG A 60 15.29 15.34 -0.74
CA ARG A 60 14.84 16.71 -0.93
C ARG A 60 14.87 17.44 0.40
N ASP A 61 15.37 18.66 0.34
CA ASP A 61 15.41 19.57 1.48
C ASP A 61 14.24 20.54 1.35
N ILE A 62 13.45 20.67 2.42
CA ILE A 62 12.33 21.60 2.49
C ILE A 62 12.60 22.59 3.63
N ASP A 63 12.79 23.84 3.27
CA ASP A 63 12.88 24.95 4.23
C ASP A 63 11.47 25.39 4.64
N VAL A 64 11.24 25.50 5.96
CA VAL A 64 9.94 25.92 6.49
C VAL A 64 9.88 27.45 6.57
N PRO A 65 8.98 28.13 5.85
CA PRO A 65 8.96 29.60 5.82
C PRO A 65 8.69 30.24 7.19
N GLY A 66 9.65 31.02 7.66
CA GLY A 66 9.58 31.75 8.92
C GLY A 66 10.07 30.97 10.14
N GLU A 67 10.71 29.82 9.93
CA GLU A 67 11.50 29.09 10.92
C GLU A 67 12.87 28.79 10.29
N GLU A 68 13.96 28.79 11.07
CA GLU A 68 15.30 28.39 10.58
C GLU A 68 15.45 26.85 10.61
N ILE A 69 14.47 26.15 10.04
CA ILE A 69 14.39 24.68 10.05
C ILE A 69 14.36 24.18 8.61
N THR A 70 15.34 23.33 8.28
CA THR A 70 15.40 22.57 7.03
C THR A 70 15.06 21.10 7.31
N ILE A 71 14.09 20.56 6.57
CA ILE A 71 13.63 19.18 6.71
C ILE A 71 14.18 18.36 5.55
N HIS A 72 14.98 17.35 5.86
CA HIS A 72 15.49 16.39 4.88
C HIS A 72 14.51 15.21 4.75
N ILE A 73 13.91 15.04 3.56
CA ILE A 73 12.96 13.96 3.29
C ILE A 73 13.36 13.14 2.07
N LYS A 74 12.94 11.87 2.04
CA LYS A 74 13.04 11.03 0.85
C LYS A 74 11.80 11.23 -0.01
N GLU A 75 12.01 11.37 -1.31
CA GLU A 75 10.97 11.56 -2.32
C GLU A 75 11.22 10.59 -3.48
N TYR A 76 10.17 9.97 -3.97
CA TYR A 76 10.18 9.16 -5.18
C TYR A 76 9.91 10.07 -6.38
N TYR A 77 10.82 10.10 -7.35
CA TYR A 77 10.71 10.91 -8.57
C TYR A 77 10.56 10.02 -9.80
N CYS A 78 9.50 10.23 -10.59
CA CYS A 78 9.34 9.53 -11.86
C CYS A 78 10.15 10.24 -12.96
N PRO A 79 11.14 9.58 -13.59
CA PRO A 79 11.94 10.20 -14.66
C PRO A 79 11.11 10.52 -15.92
N ARG A 80 10.04 9.76 -16.17
CA ARG A 80 9.20 9.89 -17.36
C ARG A 80 8.13 10.97 -17.22
N CYS A 81 7.34 10.93 -16.16
CA CYS A 81 6.26 11.90 -15.91
C CYS A 81 6.74 13.19 -15.23
N LYS A 82 7.98 13.21 -14.72
CA LYS A 82 8.55 14.30 -13.91
C LYS A 82 7.75 14.66 -12.66
N LYS A 83 6.83 13.77 -12.25
CA LYS A 83 6.07 13.89 -11.01
C LYS A 83 6.85 13.27 -9.86
N ALA A 84 6.72 13.87 -8.69
CA ALA A 84 7.35 13.41 -7.47
C ALA A 84 6.28 13.07 -6.44
N ARG A 85 6.57 12.09 -5.58
CA ARG A 85 5.68 11.61 -4.53
C ARG A 85 6.49 11.31 -3.29
N LEU A 86 5.94 11.63 -2.12
CA LEU A 86 6.52 11.22 -0.85
C LEU A 86 6.01 9.83 -0.47
N GLY A 87 6.91 9.02 0.11
CA GLY A 87 6.53 7.78 0.79
C GLY A 87 5.53 8.09 1.90
N SER A 88 4.70 7.09 2.24
CA SER A 88 3.64 7.25 3.24
C SER A 88 4.21 7.70 4.61
N ALA A 89 5.36 7.15 5.00
CA ALA A 89 6.07 7.51 6.23
C ALA A 89 6.62 8.95 6.21
N GLU A 90 7.27 9.36 5.12
CA GLU A 90 7.82 10.70 4.96
C GLU A 90 6.74 11.77 4.90
N ALA A 91 5.61 11.49 4.24
CA ALA A 91 4.47 12.40 4.18
C ALA A 91 3.88 12.64 5.58
N LYS A 92 3.72 11.57 6.38
CA LYS A 92 3.25 11.69 7.76
C LYS A 92 4.19 12.53 8.61
N ARG A 93 5.50 12.23 8.55
CA ARG A 93 6.52 12.98 9.29
C ARG A 93 6.53 14.47 8.92
N LEU A 94 6.44 14.78 7.63
CA LEU A 94 6.40 16.16 7.16
C LEU A 94 5.15 16.90 7.70
N SER A 95 4.00 16.24 7.69
CA SER A 95 2.76 16.82 8.20
C SER A 95 2.84 17.17 9.70
N GLU A 96 3.46 16.30 10.51
CA GLU A 96 3.64 16.53 11.95
C GLU A 96 4.53 17.74 12.22
N VAL A 97 5.65 17.86 11.52
CA VAL A 97 6.57 19.00 11.65
C VAL A 97 5.90 20.32 11.23
N LEU A 98 5.16 20.30 10.13
CA LEU A 98 4.45 21.49 9.64
C LEU A 98 3.32 21.94 10.60
N VAL A 99 2.57 20.99 11.18
CA VAL A 99 1.54 21.28 12.19
C VAL A 99 2.18 21.89 13.45
N TRP A 100 3.30 21.35 13.91
CA TRP A 100 4.04 21.91 15.04
C TRP A 100 4.54 23.34 14.75
N ALA A 101 5.16 23.56 13.59
CA ALA A 101 5.71 24.86 13.23
C ALA A 101 4.60 25.93 13.09
N THR A 102 3.49 25.59 12.43
CA THR A 102 2.34 26.51 12.27
C THR A 102 1.56 26.72 13.56
N GLY A 103 1.42 25.69 14.40
CA GLY A 103 0.78 25.79 15.71
C GLY A 103 1.58 26.59 16.74
N SER A 104 2.91 26.51 16.69
CA SER A 104 3.83 27.29 17.54
C SER A 104 3.75 28.78 17.25
N LYS A 105 3.54 29.15 15.97
CA LYS A 105 3.37 30.54 15.52
C LYS A 105 2.14 31.20 16.15
N LYS A 106 1.09 30.43 16.47
CA LYS A 106 -0.14 30.93 17.09
C LYS A 106 -0.02 31.18 18.61
N ARG A 107 1.02 30.62 19.26
CA ARG A 107 1.24 30.77 20.71
C ARG A 107 2.27 31.85 21.08
N ARG A 108 3.06 32.35 20.14
CA ARG A 108 4.07 33.41 20.38
C ARG A 108 3.56 34.83 20.07
N SER A 109 2.31 34.98 19.64
CA SER A 109 1.70 36.26 19.24
C SER A 109 0.73 36.86 20.26
N THR A 110 0.81 36.41 21.53
CA THR A 110 0.20 37.04 22.71
C THR A 110 1.29 37.45 23.67
#